data_AF-S2XPN7-F1
#
_entry.id   AF-S2XPN7-F1
#
_cell.length_a   1.000
_cell.length_b   1.000
_cell.length_c   1.000
_cell.angle_alpha   90.00
_cell.angle_beta   90.00
_cell.angle_gamma   90.00
#
_symmetry.space_group_name_H-M   'P 1'
#
loop_
_entity.id
_entity.type
_entity.pdbx_description
1 polymer ?
#
loop_
_entity_poly.entity_id
_entity_poly.type
_entity_poly.pdbx_seq_one_letter_code
_entity_poly.pdbx_strand_id
1 'polypeptide(L)'
;MIKYIKNNQGITLVELIAALALVSMVAILIMTTLGIGFKHSIAESNKTSAQQEANLIVSKLMNQHRKGDCYYIKGGSGGIMIAPVSSTLCTSTTEPPASSFKPVSDTRFNVTMTSVNQMINPTKDDYTFAAAVKYKNATYKINTILTRYKTTN
;
A
#
# COMPACT_ATOMS: atom_id res chain seq x y z
N MET A 1 79.34 26.28 -12.16
CA MET A 1 77.96 26.35 -11.61
C MET A 1 77.25 25.05 -11.97
N ILE A 2 77.09 24.14 -11.01
CA ILE A 2 76.52 22.80 -11.26
C ILE A 2 75.00 22.89 -11.11
N LYS A 3 74.28 22.52 -12.18
CA LYS A 3 72.82 22.55 -12.26
C LYS A 3 72.29 21.18 -11.86
N TYR A 4 71.67 21.06 -10.69
CA TYR A 4 71.06 19.82 -10.24
C TYR A 4 69.79 19.54 -11.06
N ILE A 5 69.78 18.45 -11.81
CA ILE A 5 68.59 17.94 -12.49
C ILE A 5 67.71 17.30 -11.42
N LYS A 6 66.54 17.89 -11.17
CA LYS A 6 65.53 17.31 -10.27
C LYS A 6 65.01 16.00 -10.88
N ASN A 7 65.18 14.91 -10.14
CA ASN A 7 64.62 13.60 -10.47
C ASN A 7 63.07 13.67 -10.38
N ASN A 8 62.38 13.47 -11.50
CA ASN A 8 60.92 13.38 -11.51
C ASN A 8 60.51 11.98 -11.03
N GLN A 9 60.06 11.87 -9.78
CA GLN A 9 59.48 10.64 -9.24
C GLN A 9 58.17 10.35 -9.98
N GLY A 10 58.21 9.43 -10.95
CA GLY A 10 57.01 8.89 -11.59
C GLY A 10 56.30 7.88 -10.68
N ILE A 11 54.99 7.70 -10.87
CA ILE A 11 54.24 6.61 -10.22
C ILE A 11 54.82 5.29 -10.69
N THR A 12 55.16 4.42 -9.74
CA THR A 12 55.56 3.05 -10.07
C THR A 12 54.32 2.21 -10.41
N LEU A 13 54.49 1.21 -11.27
CA LEU A 13 53.39 0.32 -11.67
C LEU A 13 52.74 -0.37 -10.46
N VAL A 14 53.55 -0.71 -9.46
CA VAL A 14 53.09 -1.38 -8.23
C VAL A 14 52.24 -0.44 -7.38
N GLU A 15 52.62 0.84 -7.23
CA GLU A 15 51.80 1.83 -6.53
C GLU A 15 50.46 2.06 -7.22
N LEU A 16 50.45 2.10 -8.56
CA LEU A 16 49.22 2.23 -9.33
C LEU A 16 48.28 1.04 -9.11
N ILE A 17 48.80 -0.19 -9.19
CA ILE A 17 48.01 -1.41 -8.97
C ILE A 17 47.50 -1.47 -7.53
N ALA A 18 48.33 -1.12 -6.54
CA ALA A 18 47.92 -1.09 -5.14
C ALA A 18 46.80 -0.06 -4.89
N ALA A 19 46.92 1.14 -5.48
CA ALA A 19 45.89 2.16 -5.41
C ALA A 19 44.59 1.71 -6.09
N LEU A 20 44.67 1.09 -7.27
CA LEU A 20 43.51 0.56 -7.99
C LEU A 20 42.81 -0.56 -7.21
N ALA A 21 43.59 -1.44 -6.58
CA ALA A 21 43.07 -2.52 -5.75
C ALA A 21 42.30 -1.96 -4.55
N LEU A 22 42.84 -0.96 -3.85
CA LEU A 22 42.17 -0.30 -2.73
C LEU A 22 40.89 0.41 -3.18
N VAL A 23 40.93 1.17 -4.28
CA VAL A 23 39.76 1.89 -4.79
C VAL A 23 38.67 0.91 -5.22
N SER A 24 39.02 -0.17 -5.91
CA SER A 24 38.03 -1.17 -6.32
C SER A 24 37.38 -1.88 -5.13
N MET A 25 38.13 -2.20 -4.09
CA MET A 25 37.59 -2.75 -2.84
C MET A 25 36.58 -1.79 -2.21
N VAL A 26 36.92 -0.51 -2.09
CA VAL A 26 36.02 0.51 -1.52
C VAL A 26 34.78 0.70 -2.41
N ALA A 27 34.95 0.76 -3.74
CA ALA A 27 33.85 0.91 -4.67
C ALA A 27 32.83 -0.24 -4.58
N ILE A 28 33.30 -1.48 -4.41
CA ILE A 28 32.43 -2.65 -4.22
C ILE A 28 31.61 -2.50 -2.93
N LEU A 29 32.22 -2.06 -1.83
CA LEU A 29 31.53 -1.82 -0.56
C LEU A 29 30.46 -0.72 -0.67
N ILE A 30 30.76 0.36 -1.40
CA ILE A 30 29.79 1.43 -1.66
C ILE A 30 28.62 0.91 -2.50
N MET A 31 28.88 0.21 -3.60
CA MET A 31 27.83 -0.28 -4.49
C MET A 31 26.92 -1.31 -3.81
N THR A 32 27.49 -2.18 -2.98
CA THR A 32 26.72 -3.18 -2.21
C THR A 32 25.81 -2.52 -1.19
N THR A 33 26.32 -1.57 -0.40
CA THR A 33 25.52 -0.85 0.60
C THR A 33 24.41 -0.02 -0.04
N LEU A 34 24.71 0.72 -1.12
CA LEU A 34 23.68 1.43 -1.90
C LEU A 34 22.63 0.48 -2.48
N GLY A 35 23.06 -0.66 -3.02
CA GLY A 35 22.15 -1.66 -3.56
C GLY A 35 21.18 -2.22 -2.51
N ILE A 36 21.64 -2.44 -1.28
CA ILE A 36 20.78 -2.84 -0.16
C ILE A 36 19.81 -1.71 0.20
N GLY A 37 20.31 -0.47 0.30
CA GLY A 37 19.50 0.71 0.60
C GLY A 37 18.34 0.91 -0.39
N PHE A 38 18.61 0.80 -1.69
CA PHE A 38 17.58 0.94 -2.72
C PHE A 38 16.54 -0.18 -2.65
N LYS A 39 16.96 -1.44 -2.47
CA LYS A 39 16.00 -2.56 -2.33
C LYS A 39 15.09 -2.37 -1.12
N HIS A 40 15.65 -1.93 0.00
CA HIS A 40 14.88 -1.64 1.21
C HIS A 40 13.92 -0.47 0.99
N SER A 41 14.38 0.62 0.38
CA SER A 41 13.54 1.78 0.07
C SER A 41 12.34 1.43 -0.82
N ILE A 42 12.53 0.58 -1.85
CA ILE A 42 11.43 0.12 -2.71
C ILE A 42 10.44 -0.74 -1.91
N ALA A 43 10.94 -1.62 -1.04
CA ALA A 43 10.08 -2.47 -0.21
C ALA A 43 9.22 -1.64 0.75
N GLU A 44 9.82 -0.66 1.43
CA GLU A 44 9.09 0.26 2.32
C GLU A 44 8.10 1.15 1.56
N SER A 45 8.49 1.68 0.39
CA SER A 45 7.57 2.44 -0.45
C SER A 45 6.34 1.63 -0.86
N ASN A 46 6.51 0.35 -1.25
CA ASN A 46 5.38 -0.52 -1.59
C ASN A 46 4.47 -0.79 -0.37
N LYS A 47 5.03 -0.93 0.84
CA LYS A 47 4.25 -1.07 2.08
C LYS A 47 3.44 0.19 2.36
N THR A 48 4.06 1.36 2.24
CA THR A 48 3.37 2.64 2.41
C THR A 48 2.25 2.79 1.38
N SER A 49 2.45 2.43 0.12
CA SER A 49 1.38 2.46 -0.89
C SER A 49 0.21 1.54 -0.52
N ALA A 50 0.48 0.32 -0.06
CA ALA A 50 -0.58 -0.60 0.40
C ALA A 50 -1.34 -0.04 1.62
N GLN A 51 -0.64 0.60 2.56
CA GLN A 51 -1.23 1.26 3.72
C GLN A 51 -2.11 2.46 3.33
N GLN A 52 -1.65 3.29 2.41
CA GLN A 52 -2.41 4.46 1.93
C GLN A 52 -3.70 4.02 1.23
N GLU A 53 -3.63 3.01 0.37
CA GLU A 53 -4.82 2.45 -0.28
C GLU A 53 -5.78 1.85 0.75
N ALA A 54 -5.27 1.12 1.73
CA ALA A 54 -6.07 0.58 2.81
C ALA A 54 -6.81 1.68 3.59
N ASN A 55 -6.12 2.77 3.93
CA ASN A 55 -6.71 3.91 4.60
C ASN A 55 -7.75 4.62 3.73
N LEU A 56 -7.52 4.70 2.41
CA LEU A 56 -8.48 5.24 1.46
C LEU A 56 -9.75 4.39 1.38
N ILE A 57 -9.61 3.06 1.34
CA ILE A 57 -10.73 2.11 1.35
C ILE A 57 -11.57 2.30 2.61
N VAL A 58 -10.94 2.33 3.79
CA VAL A 58 -11.63 2.56 5.06
C VAL A 58 -12.34 3.91 5.06
N SER A 59 -11.68 4.96 4.56
CA SER A 59 -12.28 6.31 4.52
C SER A 59 -13.51 6.38 3.61
N LYS A 60 -13.46 5.73 2.43
CA LYS A 60 -14.60 5.64 1.51
C LYS A 60 -15.75 4.84 2.13
N LEU A 61 -15.45 3.70 2.76
CA LEU A 61 -16.41 2.86 3.46
C LEU A 61 -17.07 3.62 4.62
N MET A 62 -16.27 4.30 5.45
CA MET A 62 -16.74 5.09 6.59
C MET A 62 -17.62 6.26 6.12
N ASN A 63 -17.24 6.95 5.06
CA ASN A 63 -18.05 8.02 4.48
C ASN A 63 -19.40 7.50 3.97
N GLN A 64 -19.41 6.33 3.32
CA GLN A 64 -20.66 5.69 2.90
C GLN A 64 -21.50 5.24 4.10
N HIS A 65 -20.86 4.66 5.12
CA HIS A 65 -21.52 4.22 6.36
C HIS A 65 -22.14 5.39 7.12
N ARG A 66 -21.53 6.58 7.09
CA ARG A 66 -22.09 7.77 7.75
C ARG A 66 -23.20 8.46 6.97
N LYS A 67 -23.14 8.45 5.64
CA LYS A 67 -24.08 9.19 4.77
C LYS A 67 -25.27 8.37 4.28
N GLY A 68 -25.11 7.07 4.12
CA GLY A 68 -26.12 6.19 3.54
C GLY A 68 -27.13 5.71 4.58
N ASP A 69 -28.37 5.52 4.12
CA ASP A 69 -29.40 4.83 4.90
C ASP A 69 -29.08 3.33 5.01
N CYS A 70 -28.77 2.70 3.88
CA CYS A 70 -28.28 1.33 3.77
C CYS A 70 -27.35 1.17 2.57
N TYR A 71 -26.50 0.14 2.63
CA TYR A 71 -25.67 -0.24 1.51
C TYR A 71 -25.35 -1.73 1.52
N TYR A 72 -25.09 -2.26 0.34
CA TYR A 72 -24.60 -3.61 0.15
C TYR A 72 -23.10 -3.56 -0.12
N ILE A 73 -22.32 -4.36 0.60
CA ILE A 73 -20.89 -4.54 0.36
C ILE A 73 -20.65 -5.93 -0.22
N LYS A 74 -19.87 -6.01 -1.30
CA LYS A 74 -19.45 -7.29 -1.88
C LYS A 74 -17.97 -7.36 -2.13
N GLY A 75 -17.42 -8.55 -1.93
CA GLY A 75 -16.04 -8.89 -2.26
C GLY A 75 -16.01 -9.74 -3.52
N GLY A 76 -15.15 -9.40 -4.48
CA GLY A 76 -14.99 -10.19 -5.71
C GLY A 76 -13.59 -10.08 -6.29
N SER A 77 -13.38 -10.69 -7.46
CA SER A 77 -12.10 -10.68 -8.19
C SER A 77 -11.61 -9.27 -8.58
N GLY A 78 -12.51 -8.28 -8.61
CA GLY A 78 -12.22 -6.86 -8.85
C GLY A 78 -12.03 -6.03 -7.57
N GLY A 79 -11.89 -6.66 -6.40
CA GLY A 79 -11.79 -5.99 -5.11
C GLY A 79 -13.14 -5.79 -4.43
N ILE A 80 -13.23 -4.74 -3.60
CA ILE A 80 -14.42 -4.46 -2.80
C ILE A 80 -15.31 -3.48 -3.57
N MET A 81 -16.59 -3.83 -3.67
CA MET A 81 -17.60 -3.00 -4.31
C MET A 81 -18.71 -2.66 -3.31
N ILE A 82 -19.28 -1.46 -3.47
CA ILE A 82 -20.41 -1.01 -2.67
C ILE A 82 -21.53 -0.55 -3.59
N ALA A 83 -22.77 -0.89 -3.22
CA ALA A 83 -23.98 -0.34 -3.82
C ALA A 83 -24.83 0.34 -2.72
N PRO A 84 -25.20 1.62 -2.86
CA PRO A 84 -26.16 2.24 -1.96
C PRO A 84 -27.55 1.64 -2.18
N VAL A 85 -28.30 1.44 -1.10
CA VAL A 85 -29.64 0.84 -1.11
C VAL A 85 -30.59 1.71 -0.29
N SER A 86 -31.85 1.82 -0.73
CA SER A 86 -32.90 2.55 0.00
C SER A 86 -33.14 1.97 1.40
N SER A 87 -33.49 2.84 2.36
CA SER A 87 -33.86 2.47 3.74
C SER A 87 -34.96 1.40 3.81
N THR A 88 -35.89 1.40 2.86
CA THR A 88 -37.00 0.44 2.76
C THR A 88 -36.57 -0.97 2.39
N LEU A 89 -35.35 -1.15 1.86
CA LEU A 89 -34.82 -2.43 1.38
C LEU A 89 -33.67 -2.97 2.25
N CYS A 90 -33.38 -2.33 3.39
CA CYS A 90 -32.32 -2.73 4.31
C CYS A 90 -32.44 -4.15 4.88
N THR A 91 -33.64 -4.71 4.86
CA THR A 91 -33.93 -6.08 5.34
C THR A 91 -33.96 -7.09 4.20
N SER A 92 -33.75 -6.64 2.95
CA SER A 92 -33.72 -7.53 1.81
C SER A 92 -32.43 -8.35 1.79
N THR A 93 -32.56 -9.64 1.50
CA THR A 93 -31.44 -10.54 1.23
C THR A 93 -31.04 -10.52 -0.26
N THR A 94 -31.79 -9.83 -1.11
CA THR A 94 -31.50 -9.75 -2.54
C THR A 94 -30.34 -8.79 -2.81
N GLU A 95 -29.37 -9.27 -3.59
CA GLU A 95 -28.27 -8.44 -4.08
C GLU A 95 -28.84 -7.33 -5.01
N PRO A 96 -28.37 -6.08 -4.86
CA PRO A 96 -28.67 -5.01 -5.81
C PRO A 96 -28.26 -5.37 -7.24
N PRO A 97 -28.84 -4.73 -8.28
CA PRO A 97 -28.42 -4.96 -9.66
C PRO A 97 -26.93 -4.62 -9.84
N ALA A 98 -26.24 -5.38 -10.69
CA ALA A 98 -24.80 -5.25 -10.90
C ALA A 98 -24.34 -3.81 -11.27
N SER A 99 -25.21 -3.03 -11.94
CA SER A 99 -24.96 -1.65 -12.34
C SER A 99 -24.88 -0.64 -11.17
N SER A 100 -25.40 -0.99 -10.00
CA SER A 100 -25.39 -0.13 -8.81
C SER A 100 -24.06 -0.15 -8.05
N PHE A 101 -23.19 -1.10 -8.37
CA PHE A 101 -21.94 -1.30 -7.67
C PHE A 101 -20.85 -0.36 -8.17
N LYS A 102 -20.18 0.30 -7.21
CA LYS A 102 -19.00 1.10 -7.44
C LYS A 102 -17.79 0.48 -6.75
N PRO A 103 -16.63 0.38 -7.43
CA PRO A 103 -15.41 -0.11 -6.80
C PRO A 103 -14.93 0.89 -5.74
N VAL A 104 -14.47 0.35 -4.62
CA VAL A 104 -13.90 1.14 -3.50
C VAL A 104 -12.39 1.27 -3.64
N SER A 105 -11.76 0.25 -4.21
CA SER A 105 -10.31 0.13 -4.39
C SER A 105 -9.88 0.37 -5.84
N ASP A 106 -8.63 0.78 -6.02
CA ASP A 106 -7.96 0.83 -7.33
C ASP A 106 -7.56 -0.59 -7.80
N THR A 107 -7.73 -0.84 -9.09
CA THR A 107 -7.38 -2.10 -9.78
C THR A 107 -5.92 -2.54 -9.64
N ARG A 108 -5.00 -1.62 -9.32
CA ARG A 108 -3.57 -1.93 -9.10
C ARG A 108 -3.32 -2.72 -7.82
N PHE A 109 -4.30 -2.75 -6.92
CA PHE A 109 -4.22 -3.43 -5.63
C PHE A 109 -5.11 -4.67 -5.64
N ASN A 110 -4.58 -5.78 -5.12
CA ASN A 110 -5.38 -6.98 -4.91
C ASN A 110 -5.95 -6.92 -3.49
N VAL A 111 -7.27 -6.75 -3.39
CA VAL A 111 -7.97 -6.61 -2.11
C VAL A 111 -8.84 -7.83 -1.86
N THR A 112 -8.58 -8.52 -0.76
CA THR A 112 -9.38 -9.67 -0.30
C THR A 112 -10.13 -9.32 0.98
N MET A 113 -11.42 -9.61 1.03
CA MET A 113 -12.28 -9.32 2.17
C MET A 113 -12.64 -10.62 2.91
N THR A 114 -12.68 -10.58 4.24
CA THR A 114 -12.98 -11.75 5.07
C THR A 114 -14.48 -12.00 5.20
N SER A 115 -15.28 -10.93 5.34
CA SER A 115 -16.75 -11.01 5.37
C SER A 115 -17.29 -10.68 3.99
N VAL A 116 -17.90 -11.65 3.31
CA VAL A 116 -18.40 -11.48 1.95
C VAL A 116 -19.90 -11.20 1.94
N ASN A 117 -20.30 -10.22 1.13
CA ASN A 117 -21.64 -10.09 0.55
C ASN A 117 -22.76 -9.92 1.57
N GLN A 118 -22.91 -8.69 2.08
CA GLN A 118 -23.93 -8.41 3.07
C GLN A 118 -24.53 -7.01 2.91
N MET A 119 -25.82 -6.94 3.27
CA MET A 119 -26.51 -5.67 3.49
C MET A 119 -26.10 -5.11 4.85
N ILE A 120 -25.83 -3.81 4.92
CA ILE A 120 -25.45 -3.11 6.14
C ILE A 120 -26.42 -1.96 6.36
N ASN A 121 -26.95 -1.87 7.59
CA ASN A 121 -27.77 -0.77 8.06
C ASN A 121 -27.02 0.05 9.12
N PRO A 122 -26.38 1.17 8.72
CA PRO A 122 -25.58 2.00 9.62
C PRO A 122 -26.37 2.69 10.73
N THR A 123 -27.70 2.73 10.62
CA THR A 123 -28.56 3.38 11.61
C THR A 123 -28.83 2.47 12.81
N LYS A 124 -28.69 1.15 12.62
CA LYS A 124 -28.91 0.15 13.68
C LYS A 124 -27.59 -0.36 14.26
N ASP A 125 -26.70 -0.79 13.38
CA ASP A 125 -25.54 -1.59 13.76
C ASP A 125 -24.22 -0.98 13.25
N ASP A 126 -23.20 -1.08 14.09
CA ASP A 126 -21.82 -0.84 13.69
C ASP A 126 -21.31 -2.07 12.93
N TYR A 127 -20.41 -1.87 11.96
CA TYR A 127 -19.93 -2.96 11.11
C TYR A 127 -18.43 -3.19 11.25
N THR A 128 -18.04 -4.38 11.71
CA THR A 128 -16.64 -4.81 11.73
C THR A 128 -16.18 -5.16 10.32
N PHE A 129 -15.25 -4.37 9.80
CA PHE A 129 -14.66 -4.54 8.48
C PHE A 129 -13.24 -5.12 8.59
N ALA A 130 -13.03 -6.25 7.94
CA ALA A 130 -11.74 -6.90 7.82
C ALA A 130 -11.40 -7.21 6.36
N ALA A 131 -10.23 -6.76 5.91
CA ALA A 131 -9.72 -6.98 4.56
C ALA A 131 -8.19 -6.99 4.53
N ALA A 132 -7.61 -7.51 3.46
CA ALA A 132 -6.18 -7.43 3.19
C ALA A 132 -5.95 -6.78 1.83
N VAL A 133 -5.06 -5.79 1.80
CA VAL A 133 -4.62 -5.08 0.60
C VAL A 133 -3.23 -5.55 0.25
N LYS A 134 -3.05 -6.07 -0.96
CA LYS A 134 -1.77 -6.53 -1.48
C LYS A 134 -1.33 -5.66 -2.66
N TYR A 135 -0.09 -5.19 -2.59
CA TYR A 135 0.59 -4.46 -3.65
C TYR A 135 2.00 -5.01 -3.83
N LYS A 136 2.26 -5.63 -4.99
CA LYS A 136 3.52 -6.36 -5.25
C LYS A 136 3.82 -7.36 -4.13
N ASN A 137 4.93 -7.16 -3.40
CA ASN A 137 5.37 -8.00 -2.29
C ASN A 137 4.93 -7.49 -0.91
N ALA A 138 4.18 -6.39 -0.84
CA ALA A 138 3.66 -5.84 0.40
C ALA A 138 2.20 -6.26 0.59
N THR A 139 1.86 -6.64 1.82
CA THR A 139 0.49 -6.94 2.25
C THR A 139 0.19 -6.14 3.50
N TYR A 140 -0.94 -5.46 3.53
CA TYR A 140 -1.44 -4.74 4.69
C TYR A 140 -2.82 -5.23 5.07
N LYS A 141 -3.03 -5.49 6.37
CA LYS A 141 -4.30 -5.98 6.91
C LYS A 141 -5.07 -4.82 7.51
N ILE A 142 -6.33 -4.72 7.16
CA ILE A 142 -7.31 -3.81 7.72
C ILE A 142 -8.15 -4.61 8.71
N ASN A 143 -8.25 -4.11 9.94
CA ASN A 143 -9.23 -4.55 10.91
C ASN A 143 -9.76 -3.30 11.61
N THR A 144 -11.00 -2.94 11.32
CA THR A 144 -11.61 -1.71 11.83
C THR A 144 -13.11 -1.88 12.01
N ILE A 145 -13.72 -0.96 12.74
CA ILE A 145 -15.16 -0.91 12.95
C ILE A 145 -15.67 0.36 12.28
N LEU A 146 -16.60 0.20 11.35
CA LEU A 146 -17.35 1.31 10.76
C LEU A 146 -18.46 1.68 11.73
N THR A 147 -18.48 2.94 12.15
CA THR A 147 -19.44 3.44 13.14
C THR A 147 -20.10 4.72 12.67
N ARG A 148 -21.33 4.93 13.13
CA ARG A 148 -22.11 6.16 12.94
C ARG A 148 -22.60 6.64 14.32
N TYR A 149 -22.65 7.96 14.51
CA TYR A 149 -23.28 8.53 15.71
C TYR A 149 -24.77 8.16 15.72
N LYS A 150 -25.18 7.39 16.73
CA LYS A 150 -26.58 7.00 16.93
C LYS A 150 -27.28 8.15 17.65
N THR A 151 -28.07 8.92 16.91
CA THR A 151 -29.00 9.88 17.53
C THR A 151 -30.17 9.08 18.08
N THR A 152 -30.22 8.91 19.40
CA THR A 152 -31.41 8.46 20.13
C THR A 152 -32.53 9.47 19.90
N ASN A 153 -33.58 9.05 19.19
CA ASN A 153 -34.90 9.68 19.26
C ASN A 153 -35.76 8.88 20.24
#